data_AF-A0A1Q3BUG2-F1
#
_entry.id   AF-A0A1Q3BUG2-F1
#
_cell.length_a   1.000
_cell.length_b   1.000
_cell.length_c   1.000
_cell.angle_alpha   90.00
_cell.angle_beta   90.00
_cell.angle_gamma   90.00
#
_symmetry.space_group_name_H-M   'P 1'
#
loop_
_entity.id
_entity.type
_entity.pdbx_description
1 polymer ?
#
loop_
_entity_poly.entity_id
_entity_poly.type
_entity_poly.pdbx_seq_one_letter_code
_entity_poly.pdbx_strand_id
1 'polypeptide(L)'
;AAKIAHLIAIDELETGTWFNQIETLQRAGDTRRSHFNSVCSFVRIRMFNPTFINSQLQKLNSRFNERIVGLLILSSTLNPMNSYKLFNIDHICNLVEKFYLLDFSEQERNLLKRQLQHYLLDVSHHRDMKNLSTIVELCKLVDTKKSKVYDLIDRLLRLILTFPVYTVTTELSFSAMKIVKTRFRNKMENEFLRDCMVVYMERELTKKLSVDTIINDFYSMKTRR
;
A
#
# COMPACT_ATOMS: atom_id res chain seq x y z
N ALA A 1 3.23 64.77 39.02
CA ALA A 1 3.62 64.52 40.42
C ALA A 1 2.49 64.81 41.40
N ALA A 2 1.90 66.01 41.43
CA ALA A 2 0.85 66.38 42.40
C ALA A 2 -0.42 65.51 42.38
N LYS A 3 -0.82 64.99 41.21
CA LYS A 3 -2.01 64.12 41.06
C LYS A 3 -1.86 62.73 41.71
N ILE A 4 -0.64 62.19 41.74
CA ILE A 4 -0.37 60.85 42.30
C ILE A 4 -0.28 60.93 43.83
N ALA A 5 0.32 62.00 44.36
CA ALA A 5 0.36 62.25 45.81
C ALA A 5 -1.04 62.45 46.40
N HIS A 6 -1.95 63.08 45.66
CA HIS A 6 -3.33 63.27 46.10
C HIS A 6 -4.15 61.97 46.13
N LEU A 7 -3.86 61.00 45.25
CA LEU A 7 -4.56 59.71 45.23
C LEU A 7 -4.10 58.75 46.33
N ILE A 8 -2.83 58.85 46.75
CA ILE A 8 -2.30 58.11 47.91
C ILE A 8 -2.87 58.66 49.23
N ALA A 9 -3.13 59.98 49.31
CA ALA A 9 -3.65 60.62 50.51
C ALA A 9 -5.15 60.32 50.79
N ILE A 10 -5.89 59.79 49.81
CA ILE A 10 -7.31 59.40 49.94
C ILE A 10 -7.45 57.87 50.06
N ASP A 11 -6.34 57.13 50.27
CA ASP A 11 -6.32 55.67 50.46
C ASP A 11 -6.91 54.84 49.30
N GLU A 12 -7.03 55.43 48.09
CA GLU A 12 -7.53 54.71 46.90
C GLU A 12 -6.44 53.86 46.21
N LEU A 13 -5.20 53.86 46.71
CA LEU A 13 -4.09 53.11 46.09
C LEU A 13 -3.15 52.51 47.15
N GLU A 14 -3.41 51.26 47.54
CA GLU A 14 -2.53 50.50 48.41
C GLU A 14 -1.31 49.97 47.64
N THR A 15 -0.10 50.39 48.05
CA THR A 15 1.16 49.90 47.48
C THR A 15 1.70 48.74 48.30
N GLY A 16 1.07 47.58 48.15
CA GLY A 16 1.53 46.31 48.71
C GLY A 16 2.24 45.45 47.67
N THR A 17 3.57 45.34 47.78
CA THR A 17 4.33 44.18 47.25
C THR A 17 3.62 42.91 47.70
N TRP A 18 3.25 42.00 46.79
CA TRP A 18 2.71 40.62 46.98
C TRP A 18 1.40 40.26 46.23
N PHE A 19 0.76 41.16 45.47
CA PHE A 19 -0.50 40.82 44.76
C PHE A 19 -0.38 40.20 43.35
N ASN A 20 0.81 40.11 42.76
CA ASN A 20 0.96 39.59 41.39
C ASN A 20 1.02 38.04 41.31
N GLN A 21 0.49 37.32 42.31
CA GLN A 21 0.43 35.85 42.35
C GLN A 21 -0.88 35.25 41.84
N ILE A 22 -1.81 36.05 41.30
CA ILE A 22 -3.12 35.56 40.83
C ILE A 22 -3.23 35.77 39.32
N GLU A 23 -2.32 35.18 38.56
CA GLU A 23 -2.59 34.74 37.19
C GLU A 23 -1.63 33.59 36.85
N THR A 24 -2.05 32.39 37.24
CA THR A 24 -1.62 31.07 36.77
C THR A 24 -0.41 31.00 35.82
N LEU A 25 0.79 30.95 36.39
CA LEU A 25 1.97 30.44 35.68
C LEU A 25 1.89 28.91 35.60
N GLN A 26 1.83 28.39 34.38
CA GLN A 26 1.75 26.96 34.07
C GLN A 26 3.03 26.23 34.53
N ARG A 27 2.88 25.14 35.29
CA ARG A 27 4.02 24.33 35.78
C ARG A 27 4.69 23.57 34.62
N ALA A 28 6.01 23.47 34.66
CA ALA A 28 6.89 22.85 33.65
C ALA A 28 6.66 21.33 33.37
N GLY A 29 5.63 20.70 33.94
CA GLY A 29 5.23 19.31 33.69
C GLY A 29 4.22 19.12 32.54
N ASP A 30 3.58 20.19 32.07
CA ASP A 30 2.48 20.11 31.08
C ASP A 30 2.94 20.01 29.62
N THR A 31 4.23 20.22 29.34
CA THR A 31 4.79 20.20 27.98
C THR A 31 4.63 18.84 27.29
N ARG A 32 4.76 17.72 28.01
CA ARG A 32 4.61 16.39 27.38
C ARG A 32 3.18 16.10 26.92
N ARG A 33 2.17 16.56 27.67
CA ARG A 33 0.75 16.35 27.34
C ARG A 33 0.28 17.32 26.26
N SER A 34 0.77 18.56 26.27
CA SER A 34 0.49 19.55 25.22
C SER A 34 1.19 19.21 23.90
N HIS A 35 2.42 18.67 23.91
CA HIS A 35 3.07 18.15 22.72
C HIS A 35 2.33 16.93 22.15
N PHE A 36 1.85 16.01 22.99
CA PHE A 36 1.06 14.87 22.50
C PHE A 36 -0.29 15.33 21.93
N ASN A 37 -0.96 16.27 22.57
CA ASN A 37 -2.20 16.87 22.06
C ASN A 37 -1.99 17.71 20.80
N SER A 38 -0.85 18.42 20.69
CA SER A 38 -0.45 19.20 19.51
C SER A 38 -0.07 18.30 18.33
N VAL A 39 0.67 17.22 18.58
CA VAL A 39 0.99 16.23 17.55
C VAL A 39 -0.26 15.47 17.13
N CYS A 40 -1.12 15.05 18.07
CA CYS A 40 -2.41 14.43 17.75
C CYS A 40 -3.34 15.39 17.01
N SER A 41 -3.44 16.66 17.41
CA SER A 41 -4.25 17.66 16.69
C SER A 41 -3.66 17.94 15.31
N PHE A 42 -2.34 18.01 15.16
CA PHE A 42 -1.67 18.20 13.88
C PHE A 42 -1.85 16.98 12.95
N VAL A 43 -1.75 15.76 13.46
CA VAL A 43 -2.04 14.53 12.71
C VAL A 43 -3.51 14.47 12.32
N ARG A 44 -4.44 14.81 13.22
CA ARG A 44 -5.88 14.83 12.94
C ARG A 44 -6.23 15.90 11.91
N ILE A 45 -5.75 17.12 12.06
CA ILE A 45 -5.94 18.21 11.09
C ILE A 45 -5.33 17.82 9.75
N ARG A 46 -4.13 17.24 9.72
CA ARG A 46 -3.46 16.87 8.47
C ARG A 46 -4.13 15.69 7.78
N MET A 47 -4.64 14.69 8.50
CA MET A 47 -5.37 13.56 7.92
C MET A 47 -6.77 13.93 7.41
N PHE A 48 -7.47 14.86 8.07
CA PHE A 48 -8.80 15.34 7.66
C PHE A 48 -8.76 16.62 6.81
N ASN A 49 -7.58 17.13 6.48
CA ASN A 49 -7.44 18.26 5.58
C ASN A 49 -7.87 17.84 4.15
N PRO A 50 -8.85 18.52 3.52
CA PRO A 50 -9.32 18.19 2.18
C PRO A 50 -8.20 18.14 1.14
N THR A 51 -7.17 19.00 1.27
CA THR A 51 -6.01 19.05 0.39
C THR A 51 -5.11 17.83 0.58
N PHE A 52 -4.94 17.36 1.82
CA PHE A 52 -4.19 16.13 2.08
C PHE A 52 -4.96 14.92 1.57
N ILE A 53 -6.26 14.80 1.88
CA ILE A 53 -7.12 13.73 1.37
C ILE A 53 -7.13 13.73 -0.15
N ASN A 54 -7.29 14.87 -0.82
CA ASN A 54 -7.20 14.97 -2.27
C ASN A 54 -5.83 14.58 -2.77
N SER A 55 -4.73 14.95 -2.10
CA SER A 55 -3.38 14.51 -2.52
C SER A 55 -3.18 12.99 -2.37
N GLN A 56 -3.79 12.37 -1.35
CA GLN A 56 -3.75 10.92 -1.18
C GLN A 56 -4.64 10.21 -2.19
N LEU A 57 -5.85 10.72 -2.42
CA LEU A 57 -6.76 10.24 -3.46
C LEU A 57 -6.14 10.40 -4.85
N GLN A 58 -5.44 11.48 -5.13
CA GLN A 58 -4.79 11.70 -6.42
C GLN A 58 -3.57 10.79 -6.58
N LYS A 59 -2.84 10.49 -5.50
CA LYS A 59 -1.78 9.45 -5.49
C LYS A 59 -2.34 8.04 -5.61
N LEU A 60 -3.50 7.77 -5.02
CA LEU A 60 -4.20 6.50 -5.17
C LEU A 60 -4.74 6.37 -6.59
N ASN A 61 -5.36 7.40 -7.16
CA ASN A 61 -5.87 7.40 -8.53
C ASN A 61 -4.73 7.34 -9.57
N SER A 62 -3.56 7.91 -9.28
CA SER A 62 -2.39 7.76 -10.15
C SER A 62 -1.74 6.38 -10.02
N ARG A 63 -1.85 5.72 -8.86
CA ARG A 63 -1.36 4.34 -8.63
C ARG A 63 -2.32 3.28 -9.15
N PHE A 64 -3.62 3.47 -8.91
CA PHE A 64 -4.73 2.60 -9.28
C PHE A 64 -5.41 3.19 -10.51
N ASN A 65 -4.79 2.99 -11.67
CA ASN A 65 -5.45 3.27 -12.95
C ASN A 65 -6.77 2.46 -13.04
N GLU A 66 -7.69 2.88 -13.90
CA GLU A 66 -9.00 2.22 -14.12
C GLU A 66 -8.86 0.70 -14.26
N ARG A 67 -7.78 0.23 -14.90
CA ARG A 67 -7.47 -1.19 -15.05
C ARG A 67 -7.27 -1.93 -13.73
N ILE A 68 -6.59 -1.31 -12.75
CA ILE A 68 -6.34 -1.92 -11.44
C ILE A 68 -7.61 -1.90 -10.59
N VAL A 69 -8.42 -0.85 -10.70
CA VAL A 69 -9.73 -0.80 -10.04
C VAL A 69 -10.65 -1.89 -10.60
N GLY A 70 -10.71 -2.05 -11.92
CA GLY A 70 -11.46 -3.13 -12.58
C GLY A 70 -10.99 -4.52 -12.16
N LEU A 71 -9.69 -4.69 -11.98
CA LEU A 71 -9.05 -5.89 -11.43
C LEU A 71 -9.47 -6.21 -9.99
N LEU A 72 -9.48 -5.21 -9.12
CA LEU A 72 -9.93 -5.39 -7.74
C LEU A 72 -11.41 -5.78 -7.69
N ILE A 73 -12.24 -5.16 -8.52
CA ILE A 73 -13.65 -5.52 -8.67
C ILE A 73 -13.78 -6.98 -9.18
N LEU A 74 -13.01 -7.37 -10.22
CA LEU A 74 -12.94 -8.76 -10.69
C LEU A 74 -12.53 -9.74 -9.59
N SER A 75 -11.53 -9.40 -8.78
CA SER A 75 -11.09 -10.25 -7.68
C SER A 75 -12.17 -10.46 -6.62
N SER A 76 -12.95 -9.42 -6.32
CA SER A 76 -14.05 -9.49 -5.36
C SER A 76 -15.25 -10.26 -5.88
N THR A 77 -15.55 -10.16 -7.18
CA THR A 77 -16.69 -10.82 -7.82
C THR A 77 -16.45 -12.31 -8.04
N LEU A 78 -15.20 -12.70 -8.34
CA LEU A 78 -14.80 -14.11 -8.43
C LEU A 78 -14.62 -14.77 -7.06
N ASN A 79 -14.62 -14.01 -5.96
CA ASN A 79 -14.34 -14.54 -4.63
C ASN A 79 -15.40 -15.59 -4.21
N PRO A 80 -15.00 -16.82 -3.82
CA PRO A 80 -15.92 -17.86 -3.37
C PRO A 80 -16.62 -17.57 -2.04
N MET A 81 -16.20 -16.53 -1.33
CA MET A 81 -16.76 -16.13 -0.04
C MET A 81 -18.30 -16.06 -0.05
N ASN A 82 -18.92 -16.49 1.05
CA ASN A 82 -20.37 -16.53 1.21
C ASN A 82 -21.08 -17.34 0.12
N SER A 83 -20.51 -18.50 -0.27
CA SER A 83 -21.08 -19.38 -1.29
C SER A 83 -21.27 -18.68 -2.65
N TYR A 84 -20.25 -17.95 -3.11
CA TYR A 84 -20.27 -17.26 -4.41
C TYR A 84 -21.38 -16.20 -4.55
N LYS A 85 -21.83 -15.58 -3.44
CA LYS A 85 -22.93 -14.58 -3.46
C LYS A 85 -22.69 -13.38 -4.38
N LEU A 86 -21.43 -12.96 -4.54
CA LEU A 86 -21.03 -11.84 -5.39
C LEU A 86 -20.68 -12.26 -6.83
N PHE A 87 -20.77 -13.55 -7.13
CA PHE A 87 -20.41 -14.11 -8.42
C PHE A 87 -21.48 -13.75 -9.45
N ASN A 88 -21.15 -12.79 -10.32
CA ASN A 88 -22.01 -12.34 -11.40
C ASN A 88 -21.29 -12.52 -12.73
N ILE A 89 -21.78 -13.46 -13.53
CA ILE A 89 -21.16 -13.88 -14.79
C ILE A 89 -21.16 -12.73 -15.80
N ASP A 90 -22.27 -12.02 -15.96
CA ASP A 90 -22.37 -10.90 -16.91
C ASP A 90 -21.42 -9.78 -16.51
N HIS A 91 -21.32 -9.49 -15.21
CA HIS A 91 -20.39 -8.48 -14.72
C HIS A 91 -18.93 -8.87 -14.95
N ILE A 92 -18.56 -10.14 -14.70
CA ILE A 92 -17.22 -10.66 -14.98
C ILE A 92 -16.91 -10.54 -16.48
N CYS A 93 -17.84 -10.96 -17.35
CA CYS A 93 -17.64 -10.87 -18.81
C CYS A 93 -17.44 -9.42 -19.27
N ASN A 94 -18.25 -8.48 -18.77
CA ASN A 94 -18.13 -7.06 -19.09
C ASN A 94 -16.78 -6.48 -18.63
N LEU A 95 -16.28 -6.89 -17.46
CA LEU A 95 -14.98 -6.45 -16.95
C LEU A 95 -13.82 -7.05 -17.75
N VAL A 96 -13.92 -8.31 -18.17
CA VAL A 96 -12.92 -8.94 -19.06
C VAL A 96 -12.90 -8.24 -20.42
N GLU A 97 -14.07 -7.96 -20.99
CA GLU A 97 -14.19 -7.19 -22.21
C GLU A 97 -13.65 -5.75 -22.07
N LYS A 98 -13.76 -5.12 -20.90
CA LYS A 98 -13.24 -3.76 -20.71
C LYS A 98 -11.72 -3.72 -20.48
N PHE A 99 -11.17 -4.66 -19.71
CA PHE A 99 -9.80 -4.55 -19.18
C PHE A 99 -8.80 -5.55 -19.75
N TYR A 100 -9.28 -6.55 -20.50
CA TYR A 100 -8.48 -7.69 -20.99
C TYR A 100 -8.72 -8.00 -22.47
N LEU A 101 -9.04 -6.99 -23.28
CA LEU A 101 -9.25 -7.13 -24.73
C LEU A 101 -8.08 -7.79 -25.47
N LEU A 102 -6.85 -7.50 -25.04
CA LEU A 102 -5.64 -8.07 -25.66
C LEU A 102 -5.33 -9.48 -25.15
N ASP A 103 -5.89 -9.84 -23.99
CA ASP A 103 -5.63 -11.11 -23.33
C ASP A 103 -6.67 -12.17 -23.72
N PHE A 104 -7.84 -11.79 -24.24
CA PHE A 104 -8.89 -12.72 -24.70
C PHE A 104 -9.42 -12.33 -26.07
N SER A 105 -9.41 -13.29 -27.01
CA SER A 105 -10.11 -13.16 -28.29
C SER A 105 -11.63 -13.08 -28.10
N GLU A 106 -12.35 -12.62 -29.12
CA GLU A 106 -13.82 -12.57 -29.10
C GLU A 106 -14.45 -13.95 -28.88
N GLN A 107 -13.88 -15.00 -29.50
CA GLN A 107 -14.34 -16.36 -29.31
C GLN A 107 -14.10 -16.86 -27.88
N GLU A 108 -12.92 -16.58 -27.32
CA GLU A 108 -12.59 -16.95 -25.94
C GLU A 108 -13.50 -16.23 -24.93
N ARG A 109 -13.91 -14.98 -25.16
CA ARG A 109 -14.84 -14.27 -24.27
C ARG A 109 -16.22 -14.93 -24.22
N ASN A 110 -16.71 -15.39 -25.38
CA ASN A 110 -17.96 -16.14 -25.46
C ASN A 110 -17.85 -17.53 -24.80
N LEU A 111 -16.70 -18.20 -24.94
CA LEU A 111 -16.44 -19.48 -24.29
C LEU A 111 -16.27 -19.32 -22.78
N LEU A 112 -15.62 -18.25 -22.32
CA LEU A 112 -15.45 -17.92 -20.91
C LEU A 112 -16.80 -17.79 -20.22
N LYS A 113 -17.79 -17.13 -20.85
CA LYS A 113 -19.15 -17.03 -20.31
C LYS A 113 -19.75 -18.41 -20.04
N ARG A 114 -19.60 -19.36 -20.98
CA ARG A 114 -20.09 -20.73 -20.82
C ARG A 114 -19.31 -21.48 -19.74
N GLN A 115 -17.99 -21.35 -19.72
CA GLN A 115 -17.16 -21.96 -18.67
C GLN A 115 -17.53 -21.45 -17.29
N LEU A 116 -17.79 -20.15 -17.11
CA LEU A 116 -18.20 -19.57 -15.83
C LEU A 116 -19.54 -20.13 -15.33
N GLN A 117 -20.48 -20.41 -16.25
CA GLN A 117 -21.75 -21.06 -15.92
C GLN A 117 -21.54 -22.49 -15.42
N HIS A 118 -20.77 -23.29 -16.16
CA HIS A 118 -20.46 -24.67 -15.77
C HIS A 118 -19.62 -24.72 -14.48
N TYR A 119 -18.67 -23.82 -14.35
CA TYR A 119 -17.84 -23.68 -13.16
C TYR A 119 -18.68 -23.47 -11.91
N LEU A 120 -19.65 -22.56 -11.94
CA LEU A 120 -20.49 -22.29 -10.77
C LEU A 120 -21.27 -23.53 -10.33
N LEU A 121 -21.78 -24.31 -11.28
CA LEU A 121 -22.50 -25.56 -11.00
C LEU A 121 -21.55 -26.64 -10.47
N ASP A 122 -20.42 -26.85 -11.11
CA ASP A 122 -19.52 -27.96 -10.79
C ASP A 122 -18.67 -27.72 -9.54
N VAL A 123 -18.37 -26.46 -9.21
CA VAL A 123 -17.51 -26.07 -8.08
C VAL A 123 -18.30 -25.91 -6.80
N SER A 124 -19.55 -25.44 -6.87
CA SER A 124 -20.45 -25.38 -5.71
C SER A 124 -20.75 -26.76 -5.11
N HIS A 125 -20.75 -27.81 -5.93
CA HIS A 125 -21.01 -29.19 -5.51
C HIS A 125 -19.75 -30.01 -5.21
N HIS A 126 -18.54 -29.46 -5.43
CA HIS A 126 -17.30 -30.19 -5.23
C HIS A 126 -16.83 -30.14 -3.77
N ARG A 127 -16.52 -31.31 -3.18
CA ARG A 127 -16.15 -31.45 -1.76
C ARG A 127 -15.01 -30.51 -1.34
N ASP A 128 -13.97 -30.41 -2.16
CA ASP A 128 -12.77 -29.61 -1.85
C ASP A 128 -12.91 -28.12 -2.17
N MET A 129 -13.99 -27.72 -2.86
CA MET A 129 -14.18 -26.34 -3.35
C MET A 129 -15.38 -25.62 -2.72
N LYS A 130 -16.20 -26.35 -1.96
CA LYS A 130 -17.40 -25.81 -1.32
C LYS A 130 -17.10 -24.77 -0.23
N ASN A 131 -15.96 -24.91 0.44
CA ASN A 131 -15.60 -24.10 1.62
C ASN A 131 -14.45 -23.13 1.36
N LEU A 132 -14.25 -22.69 0.11
CA LEU A 132 -13.17 -21.74 -0.20
C LEU A 132 -13.54 -20.34 0.26
N SER A 133 -12.59 -19.65 0.90
CA SER A 133 -12.82 -18.34 1.50
C SER A 133 -12.12 -17.20 0.76
N THR A 134 -11.11 -17.52 -0.05
CA THR A 134 -10.27 -16.54 -0.74
C THR A 134 -10.08 -16.88 -2.22
N ILE A 135 -9.77 -15.86 -3.02
CA ILE A 135 -9.42 -16.03 -4.44
C ILE A 135 -8.12 -16.84 -4.63
N VAL A 136 -7.20 -16.80 -3.66
CA VAL A 136 -5.96 -17.61 -3.71
C VAL A 136 -6.29 -19.09 -3.56
N GLU A 137 -7.26 -19.44 -2.72
CA GLU A 137 -7.72 -20.82 -2.57
C GLU A 137 -8.38 -21.36 -3.85
N LEU A 138 -8.90 -20.51 -4.75
CA LEU A 138 -9.35 -20.95 -6.08
C LEU A 138 -8.20 -21.53 -6.92
N CYS A 139 -6.93 -21.26 -6.60
CA CYS A 139 -5.79 -21.88 -7.28
C CYS A 139 -5.74 -23.40 -7.08
N LYS A 140 -6.47 -23.96 -6.11
CA LYS A 140 -6.66 -25.42 -5.97
C LYS A 140 -7.32 -26.06 -7.20
N LEU A 141 -7.86 -25.27 -8.14
CA LEU A 141 -8.26 -25.75 -9.46
C LEU A 141 -7.13 -26.48 -10.19
N VAL A 142 -5.88 -26.09 -9.94
CA VAL A 142 -4.70 -26.78 -10.45
C VAL A 142 -4.58 -28.18 -9.84
N ASP A 143 -4.72 -28.28 -8.52
CA ASP A 143 -4.59 -29.54 -7.78
C ASP A 143 -5.71 -30.54 -8.15
N THR A 144 -6.92 -30.02 -8.35
CA THR A 144 -8.09 -30.83 -8.75
C THR A 144 -8.12 -31.20 -10.23
N LYS A 145 -7.06 -30.85 -11.00
CA LYS A 145 -6.97 -31.04 -12.47
C LYS A 145 -8.09 -30.36 -13.26
N LYS A 146 -8.95 -29.56 -12.61
CA LYS A 146 -10.04 -28.79 -13.22
C LYS A 146 -9.52 -27.58 -13.99
N SER A 147 -8.28 -27.16 -13.76
CA SER A 147 -7.62 -26.10 -14.53
C SER A 147 -7.57 -26.38 -16.05
N LYS A 148 -7.56 -27.65 -16.47
CA LYS A 148 -7.64 -28.01 -17.90
C LYS A 148 -9.06 -27.93 -18.47
N VAL A 149 -10.07 -28.09 -17.63
CA VAL A 149 -11.49 -28.03 -18.02
C VAL A 149 -11.96 -26.58 -18.09
N TYR A 150 -11.49 -25.74 -17.16
CA TYR A 150 -11.76 -24.31 -17.13
C TYR A 150 -10.47 -23.51 -17.33
N ASP A 151 -9.81 -23.74 -18.46
CA ASP A 151 -8.56 -23.11 -18.84
C ASP A 151 -8.66 -21.58 -18.93
N LEU A 152 -9.78 -21.03 -19.40
CA LEU A 152 -9.99 -19.59 -19.46
C LEU A 152 -10.19 -18.97 -18.08
N ILE A 153 -10.83 -19.70 -17.16
CA ILE A 153 -10.98 -19.26 -15.76
C ILE A 153 -9.62 -19.33 -15.05
N ASP A 154 -8.85 -20.40 -15.25
CA ASP A 154 -7.49 -20.53 -14.70
C ASP A 154 -6.59 -19.39 -15.20
N ARG A 155 -6.66 -19.08 -16.50
CA ARG A 155 -5.95 -17.94 -17.10
C ARG A 155 -6.39 -16.60 -16.48
N LEU A 156 -7.70 -16.38 -16.32
CA LEU A 156 -8.22 -15.16 -15.68
C LEU A 156 -7.73 -15.03 -14.23
N LEU A 157 -7.77 -16.11 -13.45
CA LEU A 157 -7.26 -16.12 -12.07
C LEU A 157 -5.76 -15.81 -12.02
N ARG A 158 -4.95 -16.36 -12.93
CA ARG A 158 -3.53 -16.02 -13.05
C ARG A 158 -3.31 -14.55 -13.35
N LEU A 159 -4.07 -13.96 -14.27
CA LEU A 159 -3.98 -12.54 -14.59
C LEU A 159 -4.31 -11.68 -13.35
N ILE A 160 -5.40 -12.00 -12.65
CA ILE A 160 -5.83 -11.29 -11.45
C ILE A 160 -4.83 -11.42 -10.31
N LEU A 161 -4.15 -12.57 -10.16
CA LEU A 161 -3.18 -12.79 -9.08
C LEU A 161 -1.78 -12.26 -9.41
N THR A 162 -1.41 -12.23 -10.69
CA THR A 162 -0.10 -11.73 -11.14
C THR A 162 -0.03 -10.20 -11.13
N PHE A 163 -1.13 -9.54 -11.45
CA PHE A 163 -1.14 -8.07 -11.57
C PHE A 163 -0.90 -7.33 -10.24
N PRO A 164 -1.50 -7.72 -9.09
CA PRO A 164 -1.18 -7.14 -7.79
C PRO A 164 0.29 -7.33 -7.41
N VAL A 165 0.86 -8.50 -7.72
CA VAL A 165 2.28 -8.78 -7.50
C VAL A 165 3.15 -7.83 -8.33
N TYR A 166 2.82 -7.63 -9.61
CA TYR A 166 3.53 -6.70 -10.48
C TYR A 166 3.48 -5.24 -9.97
N THR A 167 2.30 -4.76 -9.52
CA THR A 167 2.16 -3.40 -8.96
C THR A 167 2.99 -3.24 -7.68
N VAL A 168 2.96 -4.22 -6.78
CA VAL A 168 3.76 -4.20 -5.55
C VAL A 168 5.26 -4.21 -5.87
N THR A 169 5.71 -5.06 -6.80
CA THR A 169 7.13 -5.14 -7.19
C THR A 169 7.62 -3.86 -7.86
N THR A 170 6.83 -3.28 -8.76
CA THR A 170 7.19 -2.01 -9.40
C THR A 170 7.27 -0.88 -8.38
N GLU A 171 6.25 -0.71 -7.53
CA GLU A 171 6.30 0.31 -6.47
C GLU A 171 7.46 0.11 -5.48
N LEU A 172 7.72 -1.14 -5.08
CA LEU A 172 8.85 -1.50 -4.23
C LEU A 172 10.16 -1.10 -4.91
N SER A 173 10.34 -1.42 -6.19
CA SER A 173 11.53 -1.08 -6.97
C SER A 173 11.71 0.44 -7.09
N PHE A 174 10.66 1.22 -7.34
CA PHE A 174 10.74 2.68 -7.39
C PHE A 174 11.09 3.29 -6.04
N SER A 175 10.53 2.76 -4.95
CA SER A 175 10.85 3.18 -3.59
C SER A 175 12.30 2.86 -3.23
N ALA A 176 12.76 1.64 -3.54
CA ALA A 176 14.15 1.21 -3.40
C ALA A 176 15.09 2.14 -4.18
N MET A 177 14.75 2.45 -5.43
CA MET A 177 15.52 3.36 -6.28
C MET A 177 15.67 4.73 -5.67
N LYS A 178 14.57 5.27 -5.13
CA LYS A 178 14.57 6.56 -4.45
C LYS A 178 15.49 6.51 -3.23
N ILE A 179 15.42 5.46 -2.43
CA ILE A 179 16.28 5.28 -1.24
C ILE A 179 17.75 5.18 -1.64
N VAL A 180 18.10 4.37 -2.63
CA VAL A 180 19.49 4.21 -3.12
C VAL A 180 20.02 5.56 -3.63
N LYS A 181 19.29 6.24 -4.52
CA LYS A 181 19.69 7.56 -5.05
C LYS A 181 19.80 8.62 -3.96
N THR A 182 18.88 8.65 -2.99
CA THR A 182 18.91 9.61 -1.89
C THR A 182 20.04 9.34 -0.90
N ARG A 183 20.36 8.07 -0.60
CA ARG A 183 21.46 7.73 0.32
C ARG A 183 22.83 8.07 -0.27
N PHE A 184 23.04 7.76 -1.55
CA PHE A 184 24.31 8.05 -2.22
C PHE A 184 24.42 9.51 -2.68
N ARG A 185 23.30 10.27 -2.75
CA ARG A 185 23.24 11.69 -3.19
C ARG A 185 23.98 12.00 -4.50
N ASN A 186 24.20 10.99 -5.33
CA ASN A 186 25.02 11.09 -6.53
C ASN A 186 24.18 10.83 -7.78
N LYS A 187 24.59 11.47 -8.89
CA LYS A 187 24.13 11.11 -10.23
C LYS A 187 24.86 9.81 -10.63
N MET A 188 24.35 8.66 -10.19
CA MET A 188 24.90 7.34 -10.55
C MET A 188 24.58 6.99 -12.00
N GLU A 189 25.53 6.31 -12.66
CA GLU A 189 25.34 5.68 -13.96
C GLU A 189 24.30 4.54 -13.88
N ASN A 190 23.60 4.28 -14.98
CA ASN A 190 22.47 3.33 -15.01
C ASN A 190 22.88 1.90 -14.66
N GLU A 191 24.09 1.48 -15.04
CA GLU A 191 24.61 0.14 -14.76
C GLU A 191 24.84 -0.05 -13.25
N PHE A 192 25.59 0.85 -12.63
CA PHE A 192 25.84 0.81 -11.19
C PHE A 192 24.55 0.96 -10.35
N LEU A 193 23.58 1.73 -10.84
CA LEU A 193 22.25 1.82 -10.22
C LEU A 193 21.51 0.49 -10.28
N ARG A 194 21.55 -0.21 -11.43
CA ARG A 194 20.93 -1.51 -11.59
C ARG A 194 21.55 -2.52 -10.61
N ASP A 195 22.86 -2.56 -10.49
CA ASP A 195 23.55 -3.48 -9.57
C ASP A 195 23.16 -3.22 -8.11
N CYS A 196 23.16 -1.95 -7.69
CA CYS A 196 22.73 -1.57 -6.34
C CYS A 196 21.26 -1.93 -6.07
N MET A 197 20.41 -1.83 -7.08
CA MET A 197 18.98 -2.15 -6.98
C MET A 197 18.76 -3.65 -6.80
N VAL A 198 19.51 -4.49 -7.51
CA VAL A 198 19.49 -5.95 -7.34
C VAL A 198 19.86 -6.32 -5.90
N VAL A 199 20.97 -5.77 -5.39
CA VAL A 199 21.40 -6.02 -3.99
C VAL A 199 20.35 -5.57 -2.97
N TYR A 200 19.67 -4.45 -3.23
CA TYR A 200 18.64 -3.92 -2.31
C TYR A 200 17.34 -4.73 -2.34
N MET A 201 16.87 -5.13 -3.52
CA MET A 201 15.66 -5.95 -3.65
C MET A 201 15.88 -7.34 -3.03
N GLU A 202 17.05 -7.93 -3.29
CA GLU A 202 17.44 -9.24 -2.76
C GLU A 202 18.11 -9.15 -1.38
N ARG A 203 17.84 -8.08 -0.62
CA ARG A 203 18.54 -7.85 0.65
C ARG A 203 18.38 -8.98 1.67
N GLU A 204 17.25 -9.70 1.61
CA GLU A 204 17.00 -10.83 2.53
C GLU A 204 17.86 -12.04 2.17
N LEU A 205 18.28 -12.17 0.90
CA LEU A 205 19.27 -13.15 0.46
C LEU A 205 20.69 -12.65 0.69
N THR A 206 20.99 -11.37 0.40
CA THR A 206 22.34 -10.83 0.57
C THR A 206 22.76 -10.68 2.02
N LYS A 207 21.82 -10.56 2.97
CA LYS A 207 22.11 -10.68 4.42
C LYS A 207 22.74 -12.01 4.81
N LYS A 208 22.52 -13.07 4.03
CA LYS A 208 23.11 -14.41 4.27
C LYS A 208 24.51 -14.54 3.71
N LEU A 209 24.93 -13.60 2.84
CA LEU A 209 26.29 -13.56 2.32
C LEU A 209 27.18 -12.83 3.33
N SER A 210 28.29 -13.46 3.70
CA SER A 210 29.30 -12.80 4.51
C SER A 210 30.14 -11.87 3.64
N VAL A 211 30.34 -10.65 4.15
CA VAL A 211 31.21 -9.65 3.53
C VAL A 211 32.63 -10.21 3.36
N ASP A 212 33.11 -11.00 4.32
CA ASP A 212 34.44 -11.61 4.27
C ASP A 212 34.54 -12.64 3.14
N THR A 213 33.46 -13.39 2.88
CA THR A 213 33.43 -14.34 1.76
C THR A 213 33.48 -13.60 0.42
N ILE A 214 32.75 -12.50 0.29
CA ILE A 214 32.77 -11.66 -0.92
C ILE A 214 34.17 -11.07 -1.14
N ILE A 215 34.80 -10.57 -0.09
CA ILE A 215 36.15 -9.99 -0.14
C ILE A 215 37.17 -11.06 -0.55
N ASN A 216 37.12 -12.24 0.06
CA ASN A 216 38.03 -13.35 -0.26
C ASN A 216 37.83 -13.85 -1.69
N ASP A 217 36.59 -13.96 -2.17
CA ASP A 217 36.30 -14.30 -3.56
C ASP A 217 36.88 -13.25 -4.51
N PHE A 218 36.73 -11.96 -4.20
CA PHE A 218 37.28 -10.87 -5.01
C PHE A 218 38.82 -10.91 -5.06
N TYR A 219 39.47 -11.20 -3.94
CA TYR A 219 40.93 -11.41 -3.92
C TYR A 219 41.36 -12.69 -4.66
N SER A 220 40.52 -13.72 -4.69
CA SER A 220 40.79 -14.97 -5.41
C SER A 220 40.63 -14.83 -6.94
N MET A 221 39.82 -13.86 -7.39
CA MET A 221 39.74 -13.45 -8.79
C MET A 221 41.04 -12.73 -9.16
N LYS A 222 42.04 -13.50 -9.60
CA LYS A 222 43.37 -13.03 -10.03
C LYS A 222 43.30 -11.70 -10.79
N THR A 223 44.23 -10.81 -10.43
CA THR A 223 44.48 -9.52 -11.07
C THR A 223 44.35 -9.60 -12.58
N ARG A 224 43.31 -8.94 -13.13
CA ARG A 224 43.30 -8.59 -14.54
C ARG A 224 44.49 -7.66 -14.76
N ARG A 225 45.39 -8.06 -15.67
CA ARG A 225 46.50 -7.24 -16.16
C ARG A 225 46.00 -5.90 -16.69
#